data_AF-A0A445B938-F1
#
_entry.id   AF-A0A445B938-F1
#
_cell.length_a   1.000
_cell.length_b   1.000
_cell.length_c   1.000
_cell.angle_alpha   90.00
_cell.angle_beta   90.00
_cell.angle_gamma   90.00
#
_symmetry.space_group_name_H-M   'P 1'
#
loop_
_entity.id
_entity.type
_entity.pdbx_description
1 polymer ?
#
loop_
_entity_poly.entity_id
_entity_poly.type
_entity_poly.pdbx_seq_one_letter_code
_entity_poly.pdbx_strand_id
1 'polypeptide(L)'
;MWSGDIKYEKFEIHGWPTNMVVDLEKRLCTYSFWQLSGISCVHACAALTRAGKRSDKFCHKWLTMEAYNDTYAFYINPILSQAL
;
A
#
# COMPACT_ATOMS: atom_id res chain seq x y z
N MET A 1 10.37 10.20 17.05
CA MET A 1 11.79 9.92 16.71
C MET A 1 11.81 8.63 15.90
N TRP A 2 12.65 8.49 14.87
CA TRP A 2 12.60 7.32 13.96
C TRP A 2 13.99 6.71 13.85
N SER A 3 14.11 5.41 14.03
CA SER A 3 15.34 4.63 13.87
C SER A 3 15.23 3.81 12.59
N GLY A 4 16.19 3.96 11.68
CA GLY A 4 16.25 3.19 10.43
C GLY A 4 17.40 2.19 10.45
N ASP A 5 17.29 1.11 9.70
CA ASP A 5 18.45 0.27 9.41
C ASP A 5 19.40 0.95 8.40
N ILE A 6 20.61 0.41 8.26
CA ILE A 6 21.68 1.01 7.43
C ILE A 6 21.24 1.16 5.96
N LYS A 7 20.34 0.28 5.51
CA LYS A 7 19.83 0.23 4.14
C LYS A 7 18.60 1.09 3.89
N TYR A 8 18.01 1.70 4.93
CA TYR A 8 16.75 2.43 4.84
C TYR A 8 15.60 1.56 4.28
N GLU A 9 15.56 0.31 4.69
CA GLU A 9 14.54 -0.69 4.34
C GLU A 9 13.61 -0.97 5.52
N LYS A 10 14.09 -0.81 6.74
CA LYS A 10 13.32 -1.00 7.98
C LYS A 10 13.37 0.23 8.84
N PHE A 11 12.20 0.58 9.38
CA PHE A 11 12.02 1.77 10.20
C PHE A 11 11.23 1.42 11.46
N GLU A 12 11.74 1.83 12.61
CA GLU A 12 10.97 1.94 13.84
C GLU A 12 10.63 3.41 14.09
N ILE A 13 9.35 3.65 14.36
CA ILE A 13 8.74 4.97 14.41
C ILE A 13 8.17 5.11 15.80
N HIS A 14 8.82 5.90 16.63
CA HIS A 14 8.36 6.16 17.99
C HIS A 14 7.27 7.21 17.98
N GLY A 15 6.07 6.81 18.39
CA GLY A 15 4.86 7.62 18.48
C GLY A 15 3.92 7.09 19.55
N TRP A 16 2.99 7.95 20.00
CA TRP A 16 1.90 7.55 20.89
C TRP A 16 0.71 7.10 20.03
N PRO A 17 -0.02 6.02 20.36
CA PRO A 17 0.05 5.19 21.57
C PRO A 17 1.05 4.02 21.49
N THR A 18 1.56 3.66 20.31
CA THR A 18 2.48 2.52 20.11
C THR A 18 3.55 2.85 19.07
N ASN A 19 4.72 2.23 19.22
CA ASN A 19 5.76 2.27 18.18
C ASN A 19 5.28 1.53 16.93
N MET A 20 5.61 2.09 15.76
CA MET A 20 5.29 1.48 14.48
C MET A 20 6.57 0.99 13.81
N VAL A 21 6.58 -0.26 13.36
CA VAL A 21 7.64 -0.88 12.58
C VAL A 21 7.15 -0.95 11.14
N VAL A 22 8.00 -0.55 10.21
CA VAL A 22 7.78 -0.63 8.76
C VAL A 22 8.92 -1.42 8.15
N ASP A 23 8.60 -2.39 7.31
CA ASP A 23 9.54 -3.12 6.47
C ASP A 23 9.14 -2.90 5.01
N LEU A 24 9.94 -2.14 4.27
CA LEU A 24 9.65 -1.74 2.89
C LEU A 24 9.84 -2.88 1.89
N GLU A 25 10.77 -3.80 2.15
CA GLU A 25 10.99 -4.97 1.29
C GLU A 25 9.79 -5.91 1.36
N LYS A 26 9.36 -6.22 2.59
CA LYS A 26 8.23 -7.11 2.83
C LYS A 26 6.87 -6.42 2.68
N ARG A 27 6.86 -5.09 2.50
CA ARG A 27 5.64 -4.25 2.49
C ARG A 27 4.79 -4.48 3.74
N LEU A 28 5.42 -4.41 4.91
CA LEU A 28 4.79 -4.63 6.22
C LEU A 28 4.76 -3.36 7.05
N CYS A 29 3.71 -3.25 7.87
CA CYS A 29 3.65 -2.30 8.99
C CYS A 29 3.07 -3.00 10.24
N THR A 30 3.20 -2.43 11.46
CA THR A 30 2.80 -3.02 12.77
C THR A 30 1.39 -3.62 12.87
N TYR A 31 0.52 -3.43 11.90
CA TYR A 31 -0.84 -4.00 11.87
C TYR A 31 -1.18 -4.73 10.55
N SER A 32 -0.17 -5.06 9.74
CA SER A 32 -0.35 -5.67 8.41
C SER A 32 -1.33 -4.91 7.50
N PHE A 33 -1.58 -3.62 7.78
CA PHE A 33 -2.53 -2.80 7.04
C PHE A 33 -2.22 -2.78 5.55
N TRP A 34 -0.94 -2.79 5.22
CA TRP A 34 -0.47 -2.85 3.84
C TRP A 34 -0.83 -4.17 3.16
N GLN A 35 -0.72 -5.30 3.84
CA GLN A 35 -1.11 -6.61 3.29
C GLN A 35 -2.62 -6.71 3.11
N LEU A 36 -3.39 -6.13 4.03
CA LEU A 36 -4.86 -6.18 4.00
C LEU A 36 -5.47 -5.26 2.95
N SER A 37 -4.99 -4.01 2.87
CA SER A 37 -5.53 -3.01 1.95
C SER A 37 -4.85 -3.00 0.58
N GLY A 38 -3.62 -3.53 0.49
CA GLY A 38 -2.75 -3.34 -0.68
C GLY A 38 -2.18 -1.93 -0.81
N ILE A 39 -2.43 -1.03 0.16
CA ILE A 39 -1.98 0.38 0.17
C ILE A 39 -1.06 0.62 1.37
N SER A 40 0.02 1.38 1.17
CA SER A 40 0.89 1.82 2.27
C SER A 40 0.12 2.69 3.26
N CYS A 41 0.23 2.39 4.56
CA CYS A 41 -0.26 3.29 5.60
C CYS A 41 0.57 4.59 5.65
N VAL A 42 0.10 5.61 6.38
CA VAL A 42 0.78 6.91 6.51
C VAL A 42 2.25 6.77 6.99
N HIS A 43 2.51 5.83 7.89
CA HIS A 43 3.85 5.53 8.39
C HIS A 43 4.76 4.95 7.30
N ALA A 44 4.22 4.02 6.51
CA ALA A 44 4.92 3.44 5.37
C ALA A 44 5.18 4.48 4.27
N CYS A 45 4.22 5.37 3.99
CA CYS A 45 4.43 6.50 3.09
C CYS A 45 5.58 7.40 3.55
N ALA A 46 5.64 7.73 4.84
CA ALA A 46 6.73 8.54 5.40
C ALA A 46 8.10 7.82 5.28
N ALA A 47 8.13 6.51 5.57
CA ALA A 47 9.33 5.69 5.42
C ALA A 47 9.80 5.62 3.95
N LEU A 48 8.88 5.43 3.00
CA LEU A 48 9.16 5.44 1.57
C LEU A 48 9.75 6.77 1.12
N THR A 49 9.14 7.89 1.49
CA THR A 49 9.65 9.24 1.18
C THR A 49 11.07 9.42 1.74
N ARG A 50 11.32 8.97 2.97
CA ARG A 50 12.65 9.05 3.58
C ARG A 50 13.68 8.17 2.88
N ALA A 51 13.28 7.02 2.36
CA ALA A 51 14.11 6.14 1.57
C ALA A 51 14.27 6.60 0.10
N GLY A 52 13.73 7.77 -0.28
CA GLY A 52 13.75 8.25 -1.67
C GLY A 52 12.92 7.41 -2.63
N LYS A 53 11.97 6.61 -2.11
CA LYS A 53 11.13 5.69 -2.86
C LYS A 53 9.75 6.31 -3.07
N ARG A 54 9.20 6.09 -4.26
CA ARG A 54 7.87 6.54 -4.64
C ARG A 54 6.80 5.60 -4.10
N SER A 55 5.86 6.11 -3.30
CA SER A 55 4.80 5.29 -2.67
C SER A 55 3.90 4.56 -3.67
N ASP A 56 3.61 5.16 -4.82
CA ASP A 56 2.77 4.55 -5.88
C ASP A 56 3.33 3.22 -6.40
N LYS A 57 4.65 3.02 -6.32
CA LYS A 57 5.32 1.79 -6.75
C LYS A 57 5.19 0.64 -5.76
N PHE A 58 4.67 0.89 -4.57
CA PHE A 58 4.56 -0.10 -3.51
C PHE A 58 3.10 -0.47 -3.20
N CYS A 59 2.13 0.13 -3.90
CA CYS A 59 0.77 -0.38 -3.92
C CYS A 59 0.72 -1.78 -4.56
N HIS A 60 -0.28 -2.56 -4.18
CA HIS A 60 -0.54 -3.88 -4.77
C HIS A 60 -1.06 -3.73 -6.22
N LYS A 61 -0.74 -4.69 -7.09
CA LYS A 61 -0.98 -4.61 -8.55
C LYS A 61 -2.44 -4.30 -8.90
N TRP A 62 -3.39 -4.86 -8.16
CA TRP A 62 -4.83 -4.65 -8.37
C TRP A 62 -5.33 -3.20 -8.20
N LEU A 63 -4.49 -2.31 -7.64
CA LEU A 63 -4.80 -0.89 -7.43
C LEU A 63 -4.08 0.00 -8.45
N THR A 64 -3.60 -0.59 -9.55
CA THR A 64 -2.96 0.15 -10.64
C THR A 64 -3.99 0.48 -11.71
N MET A 65 -3.73 1.56 -12.45
CA MET A 65 -4.54 1.92 -13.62
C MET A 65 -4.51 0.82 -14.69
N GLU A 66 -3.38 0.11 -14.81
CA GLU A 66 -3.25 -1.07 -15.67
C GLU A 66 -4.29 -2.13 -15.31
N ALA A 67 -4.36 -2.54 -14.04
CA ALA A 67 -5.34 -3.54 -13.59
C ALA A 67 -6.80 -3.08 -13.80
N TYR A 68 -7.08 -1.78 -13.60
CA TYR A 68 -8.39 -1.20 -13.90
C TYR A 68 -8.73 -1.31 -15.39
N ASN A 69 -7.83 -0.85 -16.27
CA ASN A 69 -8.01 -0.89 -17.71
C ASN A 69 -8.16 -2.33 -18.22
N ASP A 70 -7.38 -3.27 -17.70
CA ASP A 70 -7.46 -4.69 -18.05
C ASP A 70 -8.81 -5.30 -17.65
N THR A 71 -9.32 -4.93 -16.47
CA THR A 71 -10.61 -5.42 -15.96
C THR A 71 -11.78 -4.98 -16.86
N TYR A 72 -11.71 -3.75 -17.39
CA TYR A 72 -12.73 -3.16 -18.25
C TYR A 72 -12.36 -3.15 -19.73
N ALA A 73 -11.35 -3.92 -20.14
CA ALA A 73 -10.93 -4.01 -21.54
C ALA A 73 -12.01 -4.63 -22.44
N PHE A 74 -12.96 -5.36 -21.84
CA PHE A 74 -14.05 -6.05 -22.53
C PHE A 74 -15.40 -5.51 -22.09
N TYR A 75 -16.39 -5.61 -22.98
CA TYR A 75 -17.76 -5.17 -22.70
C TYR A 75 -18.41 -6.03 -21.62
N ILE A 76 -18.83 -5.37 -20.53
CA ILE A 76 -19.74 -5.95 -19.54
C ILE A 76 -21.15 -5.72 -20.06
N ASN A 77 -21.80 -6.77 -20.56
CA ASN A 77 -23.18 -6.67 -21.02
C ASN A 77 -24.12 -6.50 -19.82
N PRO A 78 -24.97 -5.47 -19.80
CA PRO A 78 -25.95 -5.31 -18.73
C PRO A 78 -26.92 -6.48 -18.75
N ILE A 79 -27.23 -7.03 -17.58
CA ILE A 79 -28.34 -7.97 -17.42
C ILE A 79 -29.62 -7.13 -17.43
N LEU A 80 -30.54 -7.44 -18.35
CA LEU A 80 -31.86 -6.83 -18.36
C LEU A 80 -32.52 -7.08 -16.99
N SER A 81 -32.79 -6.00 -16.25
CA SER A 81 -33.61 -6.09 -15.05
C SER A 81 -34.99 -6.59 -15.47
N GLN A 82 -35.52 -7.58 -14.76
CA GLN A 82 -36.87 -8.08 -14.97
C GLN A 82 -37.84 -6.91 -14.76
N ALA A 83 -38.68 -6.63 -15.76
CA ALA A 83 -39.75 -5.65 -15.62
C ALA A 83 -40.73 -6.16 -14.54
N LEU A 84 -40.91 -5.36 -13.48
CA LEU A 84 -41.98 -5.54 -12.51
C LEU A 84 -43.33 -5.14 -13.13
#